data_AF-A0A2D9H1X9-F1
#
_entry.id   AF-A0A2D9H1X9-F1
#
_cell.length_a   1.000
_cell.length_b   1.000
_cell.length_c   1.000
_cell.angle_alpha   90.00
_cell.angle_beta   90.00
_cell.angle_gamma   90.00
#
_symmetry.space_group_name_H-M   'P 1'
#
loop_
_entity.id
_entity.type
_entity.pdbx_description
1 polymer ?
#
loop_
_entity_poly.entity_id
_entity_poly.type
_entity_poly.pdbx_seq_one_letter_code
_entity_poly.pdbx_strand_id
1 'polypeptide(L)'
;MVILIDPPNAAGHGRLWSHLASDSSVAELHAFAEGLGFSRRGFDRDHYDVPAEWYDDVVAAGAVPVTSRELVRRLVAAGLRVRKPRPDPLGEP
;
A
#
# COMPACT_ATOMS: atom_id res chain seq x y z
N MET A 1 -2.95 -14.60 2.19
CA MET A 1 -3.26 -13.89 3.45
C MET A 1 -1.96 -13.52 4.13
N VAL A 2 -1.36 -12.46 3.62
CA VAL A 2 -0.10 -11.87 4.04
C VAL A 2 -0.22 -10.38 3.80
N ILE A 3 0.11 -9.60 4.83
CA ILE A 3 0.31 -8.16 4.69
C ILE A 3 1.71 -7.96 4.12
N LEU A 4 1.81 -7.20 3.04
CA LEU A 4 3.01 -6.97 2.26
C LEU A 4 3.40 -5.50 2.38
N ILE A 5 4.68 -5.24 2.63
CA ILE A 5 5.22 -3.88 2.61
C ILE A 5 6.42 -3.82 1.66
N ASP A 6 6.54 -2.78 0.85
CA ASP A 6 7.75 -2.54 0.07
C ASP A 6 8.72 -1.58 0.76
N PRO A 7 10.05 -1.68 0.52
CA PRO A 7 11.00 -0.77 1.13
C PRO A 7 10.71 0.70 0.77
N PRO A 8 11.05 1.65 1.66
CA PRO A 8 10.74 3.06 1.47
C PRO A 8 11.57 3.68 0.34
N ASN A 9 11.12 3.48 -0.89
CA ASN A 9 11.79 3.93 -2.11
C ASN A 9 11.01 5.04 -2.83
N ALA A 10 9.74 5.23 -2.50
CA ALA A 10 8.92 6.26 -3.12
C ALA A 10 9.21 7.61 -2.47
N ALA A 11 9.88 8.51 -3.20
CA ALA A 11 10.10 9.87 -2.75
C ALA A 11 8.83 10.72 -2.93
N GLY A 12 8.31 11.28 -1.84
CA GLY A 12 7.13 12.13 -1.86
C GLY A 12 7.10 13.07 -0.65
N HIS A 13 6.70 14.33 -0.84
CA HIS A 13 6.60 15.30 0.26
C HIS A 13 7.90 15.44 1.11
N GLY A 14 9.07 15.31 0.48
CA GLY A 14 10.37 15.42 1.17
C GLY A 14 10.74 14.23 2.06
N ARG A 15 10.02 13.10 1.97
CA ARG A 15 10.32 11.86 2.69
C ARG A 15 10.17 10.64 1.80
N LEU A 16 10.67 9.52 2.28
CA LEU A 16 10.52 8.22 1.63
C LEU A 16 9.28 7.51 2.16
N TRP A 17 8.60 6.79 1.27
CA TRP A 17 7.36 6.09 1.54
C TRP A 17 7.42 4.65 1.04
N SER A 18 6.73 3.80 1.76
CA SER A 18 6.50 2.38 1.52
C SER A 18 5.03 2.18 1.23
N HIS A 19 4.68 1.23 0.37
CA HIS A 19 3.28 0.83 0.16
C HIS A 19 3.00 -0.43 0.96
N LEU A 20 1.90 -0.41 1.70
CA LEU A 20 1.39 -1.52 2.50
C LEU A 20 0.10 -2.04 1.87
N ALA A 21 0.07 -3.32 1.52
CA ALA A 21 -1.07 -3.94 0.85
C ALA A 21 -1.32 -5.37 1.37
N SER A 22 -2.50 -5.92 1.11
CA SER A 22 -2.78 -7.35 1.33
C SER A 22 -2.86 -8.09 0.00
N ASP A 23 -2.41 -9.34 -0.02
CA ASP A 23 -2.56 -10.24 -1.17
C ASP A 23 -3.94 -10.94 -1.23
N SER A 24 -4.84 -10.69 -0.28
CA SER A 24 -6.08 -11.47 -0.17
C SER A 24 -7.32 -10.64 0.18
N SER A 25 -7.21 -9.61 1.03
CA SER A 25 -8.38 -8.80 1.38
C SER A 25 -8.03 -7.37 1.83
N VAL A 26 -8.89 -6.41 1.48
CA VAL A 26 -8.76 -5.03 1.98
C VAL A 26 -9.18 -4.92 3.44
N ALA A 27 -10.09 -5.79 3.91
CA ALA A 27 -10.58 -5.75 5.28
C ALA A 27 -9.49 -6.11 6.31
N GLU A 28 -8.66 -7.11 6.01
CA GLU A 28 -7.50 -7.46 6.86
C GLU A 28 -6.45 -6.35 6.87
N LEU A 29 -6.24 -5.70 5.72
CA LEU A 29 -5.34 -4.55 5.61
C LEU A 29 -5.80 -3.40 6.51
N HIS A 30 -7.10 -3.11 6.53
CA HIS A 30 -7.67 -2.11 7.44
C HIS A 30 -7.47 -2.50 8.91
N ALA A 31 -7.76 -3.75 9.28
CA ALA A 31 -7.60 -4.20 10.67
C ALA A 31 -6.13 -4.12 11.13
N PHE A 32 -5.19 -4.50 10.27
CA PHE A 32 -3.75 -4.39 10.53
C PHE A 32 -3.32 -2.93 10.68
N ALA A 33 -3.75 -2.06 9.76
CA ALA A 33 -3.45 -0.64 9.78
C ALA A 33 -4.04 0.06 11.03
N GLU A 34 -5.27 -0.28 11.42
CA GLU A 34 -5.91 0.23 12.63
C GLU A 34 -5.19 -0.23 13.90
N GLY A 35 -4.67 -1.46 13.93
CA GLY A 35 -3.84 -1.98 15.03
C GLY A 35 -2.53 -1.20 15.25
N LEU A 36 -1.99 -0.62 14.18
CA LEU A 36 -0.82 0.26 14.20
C LEU A 36 -1.18 1.75 14.38
N GLY A 37 -2.46 2.10 14.44
CA GLY A 37 -2.91 3.48 14.59
C GLY A 37 -2.96 4.30 13.29
N PHE A 38 -2.84 3.66 12.13
CA PHE A 38 -3.06 4.34 10.85
C PHE A 38 -4.53 4.71 10.67
N SER A 39 -4.78 5.95 10.25
CA SER A 39 -6.15 6.40 9.94
C SER A 39 -6.62 5.80 8.62
N ARG A 40 -7.90 5.39 8.55
CA ARG A 40 -8.54 4.95 7.30
C ARG A 40 -8.47 5.97 6.15
N ARG A 41 -8.23 7.25 6.46
CA ARG A 41 -8.02 8.31 5.46
C ARG A 41 -6.71 8.17 4.67
N GLY A 42 -5.74 7.42 5.18
CA GLY A 42 -4.47 7.14 4.50
C GLY A 42 -4.55 5.97 3.50
N PHE A 43 -5.73 5.39 3.30
CA PHE A 43 -5.95 4.31 2.34
C PHE A 43 -6.17 4.88 0.92
N ASP A 44 -5.34 4.50 -0.04
CA ASP A 44 -5.53 4.79 -1.47
C ASP A 44 -5.98 3.52 -2.21
N ARG A 45 -7.29 3.27 -2.18
CA ARG A 45 -8.03 2.25 -2.97
C ARG A 45 -7.67 0.77 -2.76
N ASP A 46 -6.39 0.42 -2.77
CA ASP A 46 -5.87 -0.93 -2.62
C ASP A 46 -4.67 -1.05 -1.66
N HIS A 47 -4.09 0.07 -1.21
CA HIS A 47 -2.93 0.09 -0.32
C HIS A 47 -2.95 1.29 0.64
N TYR A 48 -2.03 1.27 1.61
CA TYR A 48 -1.70 2.40 2.48
C TYR A 48 -0.29 2.91 2.17
N ASP A 49 -0.10 4.22 2.21
CA ASP A 49 1.23 4.83 2.18
C ASP A 49 1.80 4.95 3.61
N VAL A 50 2.92 4.27 3.84
CA VAL A 50 3.62 4.20 5.12
C VAL A 50 4.90 5.03 5.05
N PRO A 51 5.07 6.04 5.93
CA PRO A 51 6.31 6.81 5.99
C PRO A 51 7.49 5.91 6.38
N ALA A 52 8.70 6.18 5.86
CA ALA A 52 9.88 5.34 6.12
C ALA A 52 10.20 5.12 7.61
N GLU A 53 9.88 6.08 8.48
CA GLU A 53 10.06 5.96 9.94
C GLU A 53 9.17 4.87 10.58
N TRP A 54 8.03 4.52 9.95
CA TRP A 54 7.10 3.48 10.42
C TRP A 54 7.38 2.12 9.78
N TYR A 55 8.30 2.04 8.82
CA TYR A 55 8.58 0.81 8.08
C TYR A 55 8.98 -0.33 9.02
N ASP A 56 9.90 -0.08 9.95
CA ASP A 56 10.40 -1.09 10.88
C ASP A 56 9.30 -1.59 11.83
N ASP A 57 8.45 -0.67 12.32
CA ASP A 57 7.30 -0.97 13.18
C ASP A 57 6.27 -1.85 12.46
N VAL A 58 5.99 -1.55 11.19
CA VAL A 58 5.09 -2.32 10.34
C VAL A 58 5.64 -3.73 10.07
N VAL A 59 6.94 -3.86 9.80
CA VAL A 59 7.61 -5.16 9.65
C VAL A 59 7.57 -5.94 10.96
N ALA A 60 7.85 -5.29 12.09
CA ALA A 60 7.81 -5.89 13.43
C ALA A 60 6.39 -6.37 13.82
N ALA A 61 5.35 -5.68 13.36
CA ALA A 61 3.96 -6.09 13.53
C ALA A 61 3.54 -7.29 12.67
N GLY A 62 4.42 -7.75 11.77
CA GLY A 62 4.21 -8.97 10.97
C GLY A 62 3.95 -8.74 9.49
N ALA A 63 4.14 -7.50 8.99
CA ALA A 63 4.15 -7.27 7.55
C ALA A 63 5.39 -7.91 6.90
N VAL A 64 5.21 -8.56 5.76
CA VAL A 64 6.29 -9.22 5.03
C VAL A 64 6.92 -8.22 4.06
N PRO A 65 8.22 -7.93 4.21
CA PRO A 65 8.92 -7.04 3.30
C PRO A 65 9.09 -7.71 1.94
N VAL A 66 8.64 -7.06 0.88
CA VAL A 66 8.74 -7.51 -0.51
C VAL A 66 9.21 -6.37 -1.40
N THR A 67 9.57 -6.64 -2.65
CA THR A 67 9.85 -5.55 -3.60
C THR A 67 8.54 -4.89 -4.04
N SER A 68 8.56 -3.61 -4.42
CA SER A 68 7.38 -2.90 -4.94
C SER A 68 6.78 -3.61 -6.16
N ARG A 69 7.64 -4.25 -6.97
CA ARG A 69 7.21 -5.07 -8.12
C ARG A 69 6.46 -6.33 -7.70
N GLU A 70 6.91 -7.01 -6.65
CA GLU A 70 6.21 -8.18 -6.10
C GLU A 70 4.89 -7.79 -5.44
N LEU A 71 4.86 -6.69 -4.68
CA LEU A 71 3.64 -6.16 -4.08
C LEU A 71 2.55 -5.92 -5.14
N VAL A 72 2.92 -5.21 -6.21
CA VAL A 72 2.03 -4.97 -7.35
C VAL A 72 1.63 -6.28 -8.04
N ARG A 73 2.55 -7.23 -8.21
CA ARG A 73 2.25 -8.52 -8.85
C ARG A 73 1.23 -9.31 -8.05
N ARG A 74 1.35 -9.35 -6.72
CA ARG A 74 0.40 -10.01 -5.82
C ARG A 74 -0.96 -9.34 -5.80
N LEU A 75 -1.00 -8.00 -5.75
CA LEU A 75 -2.26 -7.23 -5.87
C LEU A 75 -2.99 -7.51 -7.20
N VAL A 76 -2.26 -7.63 -8.31
CA VAL A 76 -2.84 -8.01 -9.61
C VAL A 76 -3.34 -9.45 -9.58
N ALA A 77 -2.55 -10.39 -9.04
CA ALA A 77 -2.94 -11.79 -8.97
C ALA A 77 -4.17 -12.01 -8.08
N ALA A 78 -4.30 -11.21 -7.02
CA ALA A 78 -5.46 -11.21 -6.12
C ALA A 78 -6.70 -10.52 -6.72
N GLY A 79 -6.58 -9.85 -7.86
CA GLY A 79 -7.66 -9.05 -8.44
C GLY A 79 -8.00 -7.77 -7.66
N LEU A 80 -7.14 -7.38 -6.71
CA LEU A 80 -7.36 -6.24 -5.81
C LEU A 80 -6.80 -4.93 -6.34
N ARG A 81 -5.94 -4.98 -7.37
CA ARG A 81 -5.32 -3.76 -7.91
C ARG A 81 -6.35 -2.86 -8.60
N VAL A 82 -6.56 -1.67 -8.04
CA VAL A 82 -7.42 -0.65 -8.63
C VAL A 82 -6.55 0.36 -9.37
N ARG A 83 -6.51 0.25 -10.71
CA ARG A 83 -5.78 1.25 -11.51
C ARG A 83 -6.50 2.60 -11.47
N LYS A 84 -5.75 3.67 -11.22
CA LYS A 84 -6.22 5.04 -11.46
C LYS A 84 -6.63 5.14 -12.94
N PRO A 85 -7.86 5.56 -13.29
CA PRO A 85 -8.18 5.88 -14.67
C PRO A 85 -7.19 6.96 -15.12
N ARG A 86 -6.55 6.72 -16.28
CA ARG A 86 -5.73 7.75 -16.91
C ARG A 86 -6.67 8.94 -17.13
N PRO A 87 -6.33 10.18 -16.70
CA PRO A 87 -7.12 11.32 -17.12
C PRO A 87 -7.12 11.30 -18.64
N ASP A 88 -8.32 11.29 -19.22
CA ASP A 88 -8.47 11.30 -20.67
C ASP A 88 -7.73 12.54 -21.19
N PRO A 89 -6.71 12.41 -22.05
CA PRO A 89 -5.97 13.57 -22.55
C PRO A 89 -6.83 14.45 -23.47
N LEU A 90 -8.06 14.03 -23.78
CA LEU A 90 -9.03 14.73 -24.63
C LEU A 90 -10.32 14.98 -23.87
N GLY A 91 -10.24 15.58 -22.69
CA GLY A 91 -11.40 16.15 -22.00
C GLY A 91 -12.03 17.26 -22.84
N GLU A 92 -12.82 16.88 -23.83
CA GLU A 92 -13.78 17.77 -24.48
C GLU A 92 -15.13 17.65 -23.75
N PRO A 93 -15.78 18.78 -23.44
CA PRO A 93 -17.04 18.81 -22.68
C PRO A 93 -18.23 18.20 -23.44
#